data_AF-A0A2H6GU02-F1
#
_entry.id   AF-A0A2H6GU02-F1
#
_cell.length_a   1.000
_cell.length_b   1.000
_cell.length_c   1.000
_cell.angle_alpha   90.00
_cell.angle_beta   90.00
_cell.angle_gamma   90.00
#
_symmetry.space_group_name_H-M   'P 1'
#
loop_
_entity.id
_entity.type
_entity.pdbx_description
1 polymer ?
#
loop_
_entity_poly.entity_id
_entity_poly.type
_entity_poly.pdbx_seq_one_letter_code
_entity_poly.pdbx_strand_id
1 'polypeptide(L)' 'MEITNALDAKKAAIEYLLDEGEILDFRPLDFRHIQLKSGLWVVQATTSFHAGKMLFNLEINSQDGKVIKFDKKEL' A
#
# COMPACT_ATOMS: atom_id res chain seq x y z
N MET A 1 15.41 -3.02 3.13
CA MET A 1 15.27 -2.22 4.37
C MET A 1 14.27 -2.96 5.24
N GLU A 2 14.60 -3.24 6.50
CA GLU A 2 13.65 -3.94 7.38
C GLU A 2 12.52 -2.98 7.79
N ILE A 3 11.27 -3.41 7.63
CA ILE A 3 10.07 -2.66 8.01
C ILE A 3 9.57 -3.19 9.36
N THR A 4 9.84 -2.43 10.42
CA THR A 4 9.54 -2.83 11.80
C THR A 4 8.27 -2.19 12.36
N ASN A 5 7.68 -1.23 11.66
CA ASN A 5 6.51 -0.49 12.14
C ASN A 5 5.53 -0.15 11.00
N ALA A 6 4.30 0.22 11.40
CA ALA A 6 3.22 0.53 10.48
C ALA A 6 3.46 1.80 9.64
N LEU A 7 4.25 2.76 10.13
CA LEU A 7 4.56 3.99 9.37
C LEU A 7 5.46 3.68 8.18
N ASP A 8 6.47 2.83 8.37
CA ASP A 8 7.36 2.43 7.29
C ASP A 8 6.64 1.53 6.27
N ALA A 9 5.71 0.68 6.73
CA ALA A 9 4.82 -0.07 5.84
C ALA A 9 3.93 0.86 4.99
N LYS A 10 3.42 1.96 5.55
CA LYS A 10 2.69 2.98 4.78
C LYS A 10 3.57 3.61 3.70
N LYS A 11 4.79 4.01 4.07
CA LYS A 11 5.73 4.65 3.13
C LYS A 11 6.08 3.71 1.98
N ALA A 12 6.44 2.46 2.28
CA ALA A 12 6.72 1.45 1.26
C ALA A 12 5.53 1.22 0.32
N ALA A 13 4.29 1.22 0.85
CA ALA A 13 3.10 1.12 0.02
C ALA A 13 2.89 2.36 -0.87
N ILE A 14 3.14 3.57 -0.37
CA ILE A 14 3.03 4.81 -1.15
C ILE A 14 4.06 4.81 -2.27
N GLU A 15 5.32 4.53 -1.95
CA GLU A 15 6.42 4.46 -2.92
C GLU A 15 6.11 3.46 -4.03
N TYR A 16 5.68 2.25 -3.67
CA TYR A 16 5.30 1.24 -4.66
C TYR A 16 4.15 1.71 -5.57
N LEU A 17 3.09 2.29 -5.00
CA LEU A 17 1.94 2.76 -5.80
C LEU A 17 2.30 3.94 -6.71
N LEU A 18 3.28 4.76 -6.34
CA LEU A 18 3.81 5.83 -7.18
C LEU A 18 4.68 5.27 -8.31
N ASP A 19 5.58 4.33 -7.99
CA ASP A 19 6.48 3.70 -8.96
C ASP A 19 5.70 2.89 -10.03
N GLU A 20 4.63 2.20 -9.63
CA GLU A 20 3.73 1.49 -10.56
C GLU A 20 2.76 2.42 -11.31
N GLY A 21 2.72 3.72 -10.97
CA GLY A 21 1.83 4.70 -11.59
C GLY A 21 0.34 4.52 -11.24
N GLU A 22 0.03 3.79 -10.16
CA GLU A 22 -1.34 3.60 -9.67
C GLU A 22 -1.91 4.87 -9.03
N ILE A 23 -1.05 5.69 -8.44
CA ILE A 23 -1.38 7.00 -7.90
C ILE A 23 -0.42 8.08 -8.38
N LEU A 24 -0.77 9.34 -8.12
CA LEU A 24 0.09 10.51 -8.36
C LEU A 24 0.57 11.06 -7.02
N ASP A 25 1.72 11.73 -6.99
CA ASP A 25 2.40 12.25 -5.77
C ASP A 25 1.48 13.02 -4.81
N PHE A 26 0.50 13.76 -5.34
CA PHE A 26 -0.39 14.61 -4.57
C PHE A 26 -1.75 13.96 -4.26
N ARG A 27 -1.96 12.69 -4.64
CA ARG A 27 -3.25 12.03 -4.44
C ARG A 27 -3.33 11.47 -3.01
N PRO A 28 -4.32 11.89 -2.19
CA PRO A 28 -4.46 11.37 -0.84
C PRO A 28 -4.84 9.89 -0.86
N LEU A 29 -4.13 9.10 -0.06
CA LEU A 29 -4.50 7.72 0.26
C LEU A 29 -5.15 7.67 1.64
N ASP A 30 -6.30 7.00 1.72
CA ASP A 30 -7.00 6.69 2.95
C ASP A 30 -6.71 5.25 3.36
N PHE A 31 -5.76 5.10 4.29
CA PHE A 31 -5.32 3.81 4.82
C PHE A 31 -6.35 3.23 5.78
N ARG A 32 -6.93 2.09 5.41
CA ARG A 32 -8.01 1.42 6.15
C ARG A 32 -7.50 0.31 7.06
N HIS A 33 -6.45 -0.39 6.66
CA HIS A 33 -5.92 -1.53 7.42
C HIS A 33 -4.42 -1.65 7.23
N ILE A 34 -3.67 -1.79 8.33
CA ILE A 34 -2.23 -2.04 8.33
C ILE A 34 -1.91 -2.99 9.46
N GLN A 35 -1.47 -4.19 9.11
CA GLN A 35 -1.21 -5.23 10.10
C GLN A 35 -0.02 -6.09 9.69
N LEU A 36 0.87 -6.39 10.64
CA LEU A 36 1.90 -7.39 10.48
C LEU A 36 1.32 -8.79 10.75
N LYS A 37 1.43 -9.70 9.78
CA LYS A 37 1.02 -11.11 9.88
C LYS A 37 2.13 -11.98 9.34
N SER A 38 2.74 -12.81 10.20
CA SER A 38 3.74 -13.80 9.80
C SER A 38 4.90 -13.24 8.96
N GLY A 39 5.42 -12.06 9.32
CA GLY A 39 6.50 -11.40 8.59
C GLY A 39 6.07 -10.64 7.33
N LEU A 40 4.76 -10.50 7.10
CA LEU A 40 4.19 -9.71 6.01
C LEU A 40 3.35 -8.56 6.56
N TRP A 41 3.65 -7.34 6.13
CA TRP A 41 2.77 -6.20 6.32
C TRP A 41 1.65 -6.24 5.29
N VAL A 42 0.42 -6.42 5.76
CA VAL A 42 -0.78 -6.29 4.93
C VAL A 42 -1.25 -4.84 5.02
N VAL A 43 -1.23 -4.14 3.90
CA VAL A 43 -1.62 -2.73 3.78
C VAL A 43 -2.81 -2.60 2.85
N GLN A 44 -3.87 -1.95 3.34
CA GLN A 44 -5.06 -1.62 2.56
C GLN A 44 -5.27 -0.12 2.54
N ALA A 45 -5.38 0.45 1.35
CA ALA A 45 -5.61 1.86 1.14
C ALA A 45 -6.70 2.08 0.09
N THR A 46 -7.42 3.19 0.21
CA THR A 46 -8.36 3.63 -0.83
C THR A 46 -8.02 5.01 -1.33
N THR A 47 -8.39 5.29 -2.57
CA THR A 47 -8.32 6.65 -3.11
C THR A 47 -9.43 6.92 -4.10
N SER A 48 -9.76 8.19 -4.31
CA SER A 48 -10.81 8.63 -5.21
C SER A 48 -10.22 9.19 -6.50
N PHE A 49 -10.71 8.68 -7.61
CA PHE A 49 -10.47 9.17 -8.97
C PHE A 49 -11.74 9.84 -9.49
N HIS A 50 -11.63 10.57 -10.59
CA HIS A 50 -12.81 11.09 -11.28
C HIS A 50 -13.77 9.96 -11.70
N ALA A 51 -13.22 8.80 -12.08
CA ALA A 51 -13.98 7.65 -12.55
C ALA A 51 -14.58 6.77 -11.43
N GLY A 52 -14.23 6.98 -10.16
CA GLY A 52 -14.68 6.12 -9.07
C GLY A 52 -13.67 6.02 -7.93
N LYS A 53 -13.96 5.15 -6.96
CA LYS A 53 -13.07 4.89 -5.82
C LYS A 53 -12.32 3.58 -6.05
N MET A 54 -11.03 3.58 -5.79
CA MET A 54 -10.21 2.37 -5.86
C MET A 54 -9.81 1.90 -4.48
N LEU A 55 -9.71 0.59 -4.34
CA LEU A 55 -9.13 -0.13 -3.22
C LEU A 55 -7.84 -0.79 -3.66
N PHE A 56 -6.77 -0.57 -2.90
CA PHE A 56 -5.48 -1.21 -3.07
C PHE A 56 -5.22 -2.13 -1.87
N ASN A 57 -4.76 -3.35 -2.14
CA ASN A 57 -4.29 -4.29 -1.13
C ASN A 57 -2.86 -4.70 -1.47
N LEU A 58 -1.93 -4.52 -0.54
CA LEU A 58 -0.52 -4.84 -0.69
C LEU A 58 -0.08 -5.78 0.41
N GLU A 59 0.74 -6.77 0.07
CA GLU A 59 1.50 -7.57 1.03
C GLU A 59 2.99 -7.25 0.86
N ILE A 60 3.61 -6.75 1.93
CA ILE A 60 4.98 -6.25 1.93
C ILE A 60 5.81 -7.12 2.86
N ASN A 61 6.91 -7.68 2.36
CA ASN A 61 7.82 -8.47 3.17
C ASN A 61 8.51 -7.58 4.22
N SER A 62 8.39 -7.93 5.50
CA SER A 62 8.92 -7.10 6.58
C SER A 62 10.44 -7.07 6.65
N GLN A 63 11.14 -8.05 6.07
CA GLN A 63 12.60 -8.15 6.14
C GLN A 63 13.30 -7.25 5.12
N ASP A 64 12.79 -7.18 3.90
CA ASP A 64 13.43 -6.43 2.81
C ASP A 64 12.61 -5.22 2.33
N GLY A 65 11.34 -5.13 2.72
CA GLY A 65 10.43 -4.05 2.38
C GLY A 65 9.80 -4.18 0.99
N LYS A 66 10.00 -5.31 0.30
CA LYS A 66 9.47 -5.51 -1.05
C LYS A 66 7.99 -5.87 -1.02
N VAL A 67 7.22 -5.28 -1.91
CA VAL A 67 5.85 -5.70 -2.19
C VAL A 67 5.92 -7.05 -2.92
N ILE A 68 5.37 -8.09 -2.30
CA ILE A 68 5.34 -9.45 -2.87
C ILE A 68 3.99 -9.77 -3.51
N LYS A 69 2.95 -8.99 -3.19
CA LYS A 69 1.62 -9.12 -3.77
C LYS A 69 0.93 -7.76 -3.79
N PHE A 70 0.26 -7.48 -4.91
CA PHE A 70 -0.52 -6.28 -5.13
C PHE A 70 -1.84 -6.64 -5.84
N ASP A 71 -2.96 -6.21 -5.26
CA ASP A 71 -4.29 -6.32 -5.83
C ASP A 71 -4.98 -4.96 -5.82
N LYS A 72 -5.74 -4.66 -6.88
CA LYS A 72 -6.58 -3.47 -6.97
C LYS A 72 -8.00 -3.79 -7.40
N LYS A 73 -8.96 -3.03 -6.86
CA LYS A 73 -10.39 -3.19 -7.15
C LYS A 73 -11.11 -1.85 -7.14
N GLU A 74 -11.98 -1.63 -8.11
CA GLU A 74 -12.96 -0.53 -8.09
C GLU A 74 -14.07 -0.83 -7.05
N LEU A 75 -14.44 0.19 -6.27
CA LEU A 75 -15.43 0.12 -5.19
C LEU A 75 -16.80 0.67 -5.61
#